data_AF-A0A3S4MVQ1-F1
#
_entry.id   AF-A0A3S4MVQ1-F1
#
_cell.length_a   1.000
_cell.length_b   1.000
_cell.length_c   1.000
_cell.angle_alpha   90.00
_cell.angle_beta   90.00
_cell.angle_gamma   90.00
#
_symmetry.space_group_name_H-M   'P 1'
#
loop_
_entity.id
_entity.type
_entity.pdbx_description
1 polymer ?
#
loop_
_entity_poly.entity_id
_entity_poly.type
_entity_poly.pdbx_seq_one_letter_code
_entity_poly.pdbx_strand_id
1 'polypeptide(L)'
;MFALAVASRAWMRTGAEEASGMEDPRTTNYRYDAGPNSAMRAEIGQIVVNHSLCDEPLMRIFGFLSGLRADTQSVVVESLRLRSTSLAATVTKLLETSPLPIDIPERLNVALSTFKKMTAQRNKIVHWAWGLSPEGKDEAPIYHPTKRNSDGTPYSETLTLLELRKIALDLMQVYYLLGIIAGLLECGVPDEIKSASLSKFDKLIEKVRSSILEYPEAEAEELPLS
;
A
#
# COMPACT_ATOMS: atom_id res chain seq x y z
N MET A 1 -63.67 41.21 17.12
CA MET A 1 -64.16 40.44 18.28
C MET A 1 -63.88 38.96 18.02
N PHE A 2 -62.94 38.40 18.79
CA PHE A 2 -62.78 37.00 19.21
C PHE A 2 -63.31 35.86 18.33
N ALA A 3 -62.41 35.16 17.62
CA ALA A 3 -62.48 33.70 17.40
C ALA A 3 -61.22 33.20 16.65
N LEU A 4 -60.07 33.05 17.33
CA LEU A 4 -58.91 32.31 16.78
C LEU A 4 -57.89 32.02 17.90
N ALA A 5 -58.29 31.23 18.91
CA ALA A 5 -57.36 30.82 19.96
C ALA A 5 -57.67 29.46 20.63
N VAL A 6 -58.55 28.62 20.08
CA VAL A 6 -58.90 27.32 20.72
C VAL A 6 -58.68 26.10 19.82
N ALA A 7 -58.37 26.25 18.53
CA ALA A 7 -58.15 25.10 17.64
C ALA A 7 -56.72 24.55 17.61
N SER A 8 -55.74 25.16 18.30
CA SER A 8 -54.33 24.77 18.19
C SER A 8 -53.86 23.73 19.22
N ARG A 9 -54.65 23.43 20.26
CA ARG A 9 -54.27 22.45 21.30
C ARG A 9 -54.87 21.05 21.14
N ALA A 10 -55.84 20.85 20.26
CA ALA A 10 -56.49 19.55 20.06
C ALA A 10 -55.83 18.68 18.97
N TRP A 11 -55.04 19.27 18.06
CA TRP A 11 -54.33 18.52 17.00
C TRP A 11 -52.92 18.05 17.40
N MET A 12 -52.35 18.61 18.47
CA MET A 12 -51.00 18.23 18.95
C MET A 12 -50.97 16.97 19.83
N ARG A 13 -52.12 16.32 20.08
CA ARG A 13 -52.18 15.11 20.93
C ARG A 13 -52.58 13.82 20.19
N THR A 14 -52.95 13.89 18.92
CA THR A 14 -53.34 12.71 18.13
C THR A 14 -52.31 12.32 17.05
N GLY A 15 -51.23 13.08 16.86
CA GLY A 15 -50.14 12.73 15.92
C GLY A 15 -48.88 12.16 16.59
N ALA A 16 -48.86 12.02 17.92
CA ALA A 16 -47.69 11.59 18.67
C ALA A 16 -47.57 10.06 18.84
N GLU A 17 -48.55 9.29 18.35
CA GLU A 17 -48.54 7.81 18.42
C GLU A 17 -48.40 7.12 17.05
N GLU A 18 -48.30 7.87 15.94
CA GLU A 18 -48.06 7.32 14.59
C GLU A 18 -46.61 7.56 14.07
N ALA A 19 -45.68 7.92 14.96
CA ALA A 19 -44.28 8.20 14.62
C ALA A 19 -43.33 7.03 14.97
N SER A 20 -43.76 5.78 14.82
CA SER A 20 -42.94 4.58 15.10
C SER A 20 -42.56 3.77 13.85
N GLY A 21 -42.80 4.28 12.64
CA GLY A 21 -42.59 3.48 11.42
C GLY A 21 -42.31 4.26 10.14
N MET A 22 -41.79 5.48 10.22
CA MET A 22 -41.38 6.23 9.04
C MET A 22 -39.87 6.50 9.13
N GLU A 23 -39.08 5.69 8.43
CA GLU A 23 -37.67 6.02 8.15
C GLU A 23 -37.62 7.43 7.56
N ASP A 24 -36.76 8.29 8.11
CA ASP A 24 -36.55 9.64 7.60
C ASP A 24 -36.01 9.53 6.16
N PRO A 25 -36.74 10.01 5.12
CA PRO A 25 -36.25 9.98 3.74
C PRO A 25 -35.01 10.87 3.53
N ARG A 26 -34.54 11.59 4.56
CA ARG A 26 -33.31 12.39 4.55
C ARG A 26 -32.06 11.63 5.01
N THR A 27 -32.18 10.38 5.44
CA THR A 27 -31.04 9.47 5.67
C THR A 27 -30.93 8.40 4.59
N THR A 28 -31.32 8.71 3.36
CA THR A 28 -30.79 7.98 2.20
C THR A 28 -29.27 8.16 2.21
N ASN A 29 -28.56 7.14 2.66
CA ASN A 29 -27.12 7.00 2.54
C ASN A 29 -26.77 7.22 1.06
N TYR A 30 -26.32 8.43 0.69
CA TYR A 30 -25.74 8.73 -0.62
C TYR A 30 -24.38 8.04 -0.68
N ARG A 31 -24.36 6.69 -0.70
CA ARG A 31 -23.15 5.90 -0.88
C ARG A 31 -22.75 6.04 -2.34
N TYR A 32 -21.62 6.73 -2.55
CA TYR A 32 -20.96 6.75 -3.84
C TYR A 32 -20.16 5.45 -3.98
N ASP A 33 -20.76 4.46 -4.61
CA ASP A 33 -20.12 3.18 -4.90
C ASP A 33 -19.37 3.28 -6.23
N ALA A 34 -18.07 3.53 -6.14
CA ALA A 34 -17.17 3.52 -7.28
C ALA A 34 -15.83 2.86 -6.92
N GLY A 35 -15.29 2.10 -7.88
CA GLY A 35 -14.00 1.44 -7.73
C GLY A 35 -14.06 0.22 -6.80
N PRO A 36 -12.91 -0.20 -6.26
CA PRO A 36 -12.82 -1.45 -5.52
C PRO A 36 -13.45 -1.31 -4.12
N ASN A 37 -13.75 -2.43 -3.48
CA ASN A 37 -14.34 -2.48 -2.14
C ASN A 37 -13.43 -1.82 -1.07
N SER A 38 -13.95 -1.59 0.15
CA SER A 38 -13.22 -0.88 1.22
C SER A 38 -11.91 -1.56 1.62
N ALA A 39 -11.89 -2.88 1.72
CA ALA A 39 -10.69 -3.65 2.07
C ALA A 39 -9.60 -3.49 0.99
N MET A 40 -9.98 -3.61 -0.28
CA MET A 40 -9.07 -3.38 -1.41
C MET A 40 -8.54 -1.94 -1.44
N ARG A 41 -9.39 -0.93 -1.15
CA ARG A 41 -8.93 0.47 -1.06
C ARG A 41 -7.90 0.68 0.06
N ALA A 42 -8.08 0.02 1.21
CA ALA A 42 -7.11 0.07 2.30
C ALA A 42 -5.75 -0.51 1.86
N GLU A 43 -5.75 -1.67 1.20
CA GLU A 43 -4.52 -2.29 0.69
C GLU A 43 -3.85 -1.45 -0.41
N ILE A 44 -4.62 -0.83 -1.31
CA ILE A 44 -4.07 0.12 -2.30
C ILE A 44 -3.34 1.27 -1.60
N GLY A 45 -3.93 1.82 -0.53
CA GLY A 45 -3.29 2.82 0.33
C GLY A 45 -1.98 2.30 0.92
N GLN A 46 -2.00 1.09 1.49
CA GLN A 46 -0.83 0.46 2.08
C GLN A 46 0.31 0.25 1.06
N ILE A 47 0.00 -0.13 -0.18
CA ILE A 47 0.97 -0.26 -1.27
C ILE A 47 1.67 1.07 -1.55
N VAL A 48 0.92 2.18 -1.59
CA VAL A 48 1.50 3.52 -1.83
C VAL A 48 2.41 3.95 -0.68
N VAL A 49 1.99 3.69 0.56
CA VAL A 49 2.79 3.98 1.77
C VAL A 49 4.07 3.15 1.77
N ASN A 50 3.97 1.82 1.61
CA ASN A 50 5.12 0.92 1.66
C ASN A 50 6.12 1.21 0.54
N HIS A 51 5.65 1.60 -0.65
CA HIS A 51 6.53 2.04 -1.73
C HIS A 51 7.33 3.29 -1.34
N SER A 52 6.67 4.27 -0.73
CA SER A 52 7.31 5.53 -0.31
C SER A 52 8.29 5.34 0.85
N LEU A 53 8.06 4.35 1.73
CA LEU A 53 8.98 4.01 2.81
C LEU A 53 10.35 3.55 2.30
N CYS A 54 10.44 3.02 1.08
CA CYS A 54 11.69 2.55 0.51
C CYS A 54 12.66 3.68 0.15
N ASP A 55 12.19 4.94 0.08
CA ASP A 55 13.01 6.09 -0.34
C ASP A 55 14.17 6.36 0.62
N GLU A 56 13.90 6.36 1.93
CA GLU A 56 14.91 6.62 2.97
C GLU A 56 16.07 5.61 2.96
N PRO A 57 15.83 4.28 2.98
CA PRO A 57 16.93 3.33 3.01
C PRO A 57 17.66 3.26 1.66
N LEU A 58 16.97 3.47 0.53
CA LEU A 58 17.64 3.61 -0.77
C LEU A 58 18.59 4.81 -0.79
N MET A 59 18.19 5.93 -0.18
CA MET A 59 19.03 7.12 -0.07
C MET A 59 20.27 6.84 0.77
N ARG A 60 20.13 6.14 1.90
CA ARG A 60 21.28 5.80 2.75
C ARG A 60 22.26 4.87 2.06
N ILE A 61 21.76 3.84 1.37
CA ILE A 61 22.60 2.93 0.58
C ILE A 61 23.31 3.70 -0.54
N PHE A 62 22.60 4.59 -1.24
CA PHE A 62 23.23 5.46 -2.24
C PHE A 62 24.35 6.32 -1.66
N GLY A 63 24.10 6.97 -0.52
CA GLY A 63 25.11 7.78 0.18
C GLY A 63 26.35 6.96 0.52
N PHE A 64 26.16 5.79 1.12
CA PHE A 64 27.23 4.87 1.46
C PHE A 64 28.05 4.46 0.23
N LEU A 65 27.40 3.98 -0.83
CA LEU A 65 28.08 3.45 -2.02
C LEU A 65 28.74 4.54 -2.88
N SER A 66 28.15 5.75 -2.91
CA SER A 66 28.71 6.87 -3.69
C SER A 66 29.88 7.55 -2.98
N GLY A 67 30.04 7.35 -1.67
CA GLY A 67 31.04 8.05 -0.85
C GLY A 67 30.80 9.56 -0.75
N LEU A 68 29.63 10.04 -1.17
CA LEU A 68 29.28 11.46 -1.08
C LEU A 68 29.02 11.85 0.37
N ARG A 69 29.44 13.05 0.74
CA ARG A 69 29.00 13.66 2.00
C ARG A 69 27.49 13.94 1.93
N ALA A 70 26.83 13.89 3.09
CA ALA A 70 25.37 14.03 3.17
C ALA A 70 24.83 15.32 2.54
N ASP A 71 25.53 16.45 2.69
CA ASP A 71 25.19 17.73 2.06
C ASP A 71 25.28 17.67 0.53
N THR A 72 26.35 17.07 0.00
CA THR A 72 26.50 16.85 -1.45
C THR A 72 25.47 15.86 -1.99
N GLN A 73 25.14 14.83 -1.21
CA GLN A 73 24.15 13.81 -1.58
C GLN A 73 22.78 14.44 -1.82
N SER A 74 22.31 15.29 -0.90
CA SER A 74 21.03 16.00 -1.04
C SER A 74 21.01 16.87 -2.29
N VAL A 75 22.08 17.62 -2.54
CA VAL A 75 22.20 18.47 -3.74
C VAL A 75 22.15 17.64 -5.02
N VAL A 76 22.85 16.51 -5.08
CA VAL A 76 22.87 15.62 -6.25
C VAL A 76 21.48 15.03 -6.50
N VAL A 77 20.82 14.53 -5.46
CA VAL A 77 19.49 13.91 -5.57
C VAL A 77 18.44 14.92 -6.03
N GLU A 78 18.47 16.13 -5.48
CA GLU A 78 17.56 17.20 -5.87
C GLU A 78 17.84 17.69 -7.30
N SER A 79 19.10 17.98 -7.62
CA SER A 79 19.51 18.52 -8.93
C SER A 79 19.24 17.54 -10.08
N LEU A 80 19.48 16.24 -9.85
CA LEU A 80 19.23 15.18 -10.83
C LEU A 80 17.81 14.61 -10.75
N ARG A 81 16.97 15.10 -9.82
CA ARG A 81 15.61 14.64 -9.58
C ARG A 81 15.54 13.11 -9.39
N LEU A 82 16.51 12.56 -8.66
CA LEU A 82 16.56 11.12 -8.41
C LEU A 82 15.37 10.74 -7.52
N ARG A 83 14.38 10.09 -8.13
CA ARG A 83 13.26 9.43 -7.45
C ARG A 83 13.61 8.00 -7.12
N SER A 84 12.80 7.34 -6.31
CA SER A 84 13.04 5.98 -5.82
C SER A 84 13.39 4.95 -6.89
N THR A 85 12.73 4.98 -8.05
CA THR A 85 13.06 4.10 -9.18
C THR A 85 14.45 4.38 -9.79
N SER A 86 14.77 5.65 -10.03
CA SER A 86 16.09 6.03 -10.54
C SER A 86 17.19 5.80 -9.51
N LEU A 87 16.89 6.04 -8.22
CA LEU A 87 17.80 5.83 -7.11
C LEU A 87 18.12 4.35 -6.94
N ALA A 88 17.12 3.47 -6.99
CA ALA A 88 17.31 2.03 -7.02
C ALA A 88 18.20 1.58 -8.20
N ALA A 89 17.97 2.14 -9.40
CA ALA A 89 18.80 1.86 -10.56
C ALA A 89 20.25 2.34 -10.38
N THR A 90 20.47 3.53 -9.80
CA THR A 90 21.80 4.04 -9.46
C THR A 90 22.49 3.16 -8.42
N VAL A 91 21.78 2.73 -7.37
CA VAL A 91 22.31 1.80 -6.37
C VAL A 91 22.73 0.48 -7.01
N THR A 92 21.91 -0.10 -7.91
CA THR A 92 22.30 -1.29 -8.67
C THR A 92 23.62 -1.08 -9.43
N LYS A 93 23.80 0.09 -10.05
CA LYS A 93 25.03 0.42 -10.78
C LYS A 93 26.25 0.64 -9.90
N LEU A 94 26.08 1.30 -8.76
CA LEU A 94 27.18 1.47 -7.81
C LEU A 94 27.62 0.11 -7.26
N LEU A 95 26.67 -0.78 -6.97
CA LEU A 95 26.92 -2.12 -6.46
C LEU A 95 27.84 -2.96 -7.37
N GLU A 96 27.75 -2.78 -8.69
CA GLU A 96 28.63 -3.45 -9.68
C GLU A 96 30.12 -3.10 -9.49
N THR A 97 30.42 -2.01 -8.78
CA THR A 97 31.78 -1.46 -8.63
C THR A 97 32.27 -1.38 -7.18
N SER A 98 31.39 -1.63 -6.20
CA SER A 98 31.71 -1.48 -4.79
C SER A 98 32.20 -2.79 -4.16
N PRO A 99 33.36 -2.79 -3.47
CA PRO A 99 33.79 -3.94 -2.68
C PRO A 99 32.95 -4.02 -1.41
N LEU A 100 31.97 -4.93 -1.38
CA LEU A 100 31.11 -5.16 -0.21
C LEU A 100 31.34 -6.54 0.43
N PRO A 101 31.00 -6.71 1.72
CA PRO A 101 31.00 -7.99 2.39
C PRO A 101 30.21 -9.06 1.64
N ILE A 102 30.61 -10.32 1.82
CA ILE A 102 29.91 -11.48 1.27
C ILE A 102 28.43 -11.45 1.71
N ASP A 103 27.53 -11.93 0.86
CA ASP A 103 26.06 -11.93 1.03
C ASP A 103 25.32 -10.59 0.80
N ILE A 104 25.91 -9.43 1.07
CA ILE A 104 25.22 -8.13 0.91
C ILE A 104 24.83 -7.87 -0.56
N PRO A 105 25.72 -8.01 -1.55
CA PRO A 105 25.38 -7.74 -2.94
C PRO A 105 24.23 -8.59 -3.47
N GLU A 106 24.21 -9.87 -3.13
CA GLU A 106 23.16 -10.80 -3.58
C GLU A 106 21.79 -10.39 -3.02
N ARG A 107 21.72 -10.17 -1.70
CA ARG A 107 20.48 -9.78 -1.01
C ARG A 107 19.98 -8.42 -1.48
N LEU A 108 20.89 -7.46 -1.67
CA LEU A 108 20.56 -6.14 -2.19
C LEU A 108 20.02 -6.24 -3.62
N ASN A 109 20.61 -7.07 -4.49
CA ASN A 109 20.09 -7.31 -5.83
C ASN A 109 18.69 -7.92 -5.83
N VAL A 110 18.42 -8.88 -4.93
CA VAL A 110 17.07 -9.45 -4.76
C VAL A 110 16.08 -8.38 -4.31
N ALA A 111 16.46 -7.54 -3.33
CA ALA A 111 15.63 -6.43 -2.84
C ALA A 111 15.32 -5.42 -3.96
N LEU A 112 16.33 -4.98 -4.72
CA LEU A 112 16.18 -4.00 -5.80
C LEU A 112 15.36 -4.55 -6.98
N SER A 113 15.54 -5.83 -7.33
CA SER A 113 14.74 -6.50 -8.35
C SER A 113 13.26 -6.59 -7.93
N THR A 114 13.02 -6.97 -6.67
CA THR A 114 11.67 -7.02 -6.09
C THR A 114 11.04 -5.63 -6.05
N PHE A 115 11.78 -4.61 -5.61
CA PHE A 115 11.35 -3.22 -5.59
C PHE A 115 10.93 -2.73 -6.99
N LYS A 116 11.73 -3.03 -8.02
CA LYS A 116 11.42 -2.67 -9.41
C LYS A 116 10.14 -3.34 -9.89
N LYS A 117 9.98 -4.65 -9.61
CA LYS A 117 8.76 -5.41 -9.94
C LYS A 117 7.54 -4.81 -9.25
N MET A 118 7.63 -4.52 -7.95
CA MET A 118 6.54 -3.96 -7.18
C MET A 118 6.22 -2.51 -7.56
N THR A 119 7.22 -1.71 -7.94
CA THR A 119 6.99 -0.36 -8.48
C THR A 119 6.16 -0.40 -9.76
N ALA A 120 6.42 -1.37 -10.64
CA ALA A 120 5.60 -1.56 -11.85
C ALA A 120 4.15 -1.93 -11.49
N GLN A 121 3.94 -2.81 -10.51
CA GLN A 121 2.60 -3.17 -10.03
C GLN A 121 1.89 -1.98 -9.36
N ARG A 122 2.58 -1.23 -8.49
CA ARG A 122 2.05 -0.01 -7.87
C ARG A 122 1.64 1.02 -8.91
N ASN A 123 2.45 1.22 -9.96
CA ASN A 123 2.09 2.14 -11.04
C ASN A 123 0.85 1.68 -11.80
N LYS A 124 0.71 0.38 -12.06
CA LYS A 124 -0.52 -0.21 -12.60
C LYS A 124 -1.71 0.13 -11.70
N ILE A 125 -1.61 -0.20 -10.42
CA ILE A 125 -2.66 -0.01 -9.41
C ILE A 125 -3.11 1.45 -9.27
N VAL A 126 -2.16 2.39 -9.29
CA VAL A 126 -2.46 3.82 -9.04
C VAL A 126 -2.91 4.56 -10.29
N HIS A 127 -2.48 4.13 -11.48
CA HIS A 127 -2.72 4.86 -12.72
C HIS A 127 -3.74 4.22 -13.67
N TRP A 128 -4.16 2.99 -13.42
CA TRP A 128 -5.25 2.36 -14.18
C TRP A 128 -6.60 2.72 -13.57
N ALA A 129 -7.64 2.70 -14.41
CA ALA A 129 -8.99 2.99 -13.95
C ALA A 129 -9.55 1.76 -13.24
N TRP A 130 -10.15 1.95 -12.06
CA TRP A 130 -10.78 0.87 -11.31
C TRP A 130 -12.27 0.77 -11.65
N GLY A 131 -12.73 -0.44 -11.92
CA GLY A 131 -14.15 -0.76 -11.95
C GLY A 131 -14.70 -1.10 -10.57
N LEU A 132 -16.01 -1.20 -10.49
CA LEU A 132 -16.72 -1.56 -9.26
C LEU A 132 -16.43 -3.02 -8.89
N SER A 133 -16.13 -3.27 -7.61
CA SER A 133 -16.08 -4.64 -7.09
C SER A 133 -17.47 -5.29 -7.18
N PRO A 134 -17.59 -6.52 -7.69
CA PRO A 134 -18.83 -7.27 -7.60
C PRO A 134 -19.25 -7.45 -6.13
N GLU A 135 -20.56 -7.45 -5.88
CA GLU A 135 -21.10 -7.61 -4.54
C GLU A 135 -20.60 -8.92 -3.88
N GLY A 136 -20.15 -8.83 -2.63
CA GLY A 136 -19.62 -9.96 -1.87
C GLY A 136 -18.29 -10.53 -2.37
N LYS A 137 -17.58 -9.82 -3.26
CA LYS A 137 -16.29 -10.29 -3.79
C LYS A 137 -15.12 -9.36 -3.46
N ASP A 138 -13.99 -10.02 -3.20
CA ASP A 138 -12.67 -9.40 -3.00
C ASP A 138 -11.84 -9.33 -4.28
N GLU A 139 -12.50 -8.87 -5.34
CA GLU A 139 -11.88 -8.63 -6.62
C GLU A 139 -12.47 -7.38 -7.29
N ALA A 140 -11.69 -6.74 -8.15
CA ALA A 140 -12.18 -5.66 -9.00
C ALA A 140 -11.41 -5.63 -10.32
N PRO A 141 -12.08 -5.28 -11.43
CA PRO A 141 -11.40 -5.08 -12.69
C PRO A 141 -10.64 -3.75 -12.68
N ILE A 142 -9.46 -3.75 -13.31
CA ILE A 142 -8.67 -2.56 -13.63
C ILE A 142 -8.51 -2.44 -15.13
N TYR A 143 -8.60 -1.22 -15.66
CA TYR A 143 -8.57 -0.93 -17.08
C TYR A 143 -7.35 -0.08 -17.43
N HIS A 144 -6.60 -0.53 -18.42
CA HIS A 144 -5.50 0.26 -18.93
C HIS A 144 -6.07 1.51 -19.65
N PRO A 145 -5.56 2.72 -19.35
CA PRO A 145 -6.15 3.97 -19.86
C PRO A 145 -6.20 4.05 -21.40
N THR A 146 -5.14 3.59 -22.07
CA THR A 146 -4.98 3.74 -23.53
C THR A 146 -4.96 2.41 -24.32
N LYS A 147 -4.61 1.29 -23.68
CA LYS A 147 -4.50 -0.01 -24.38
C LYS A 147 -5.88 -0.59 -24.67
N ARG A 148 -6.04 -1.13 -25.88
CA ARG A 148 -7.27 -1.79 -26.35
C ARG A 148 -6.95 -3.21 -26.81
N ASN A 149 -7.95 -4.10 -26.72
CA ASN A 149 -7.94 -5.42 -27.32
C ASN A 149 -8.22 -5.33 -28.84
N SER A 150 -8.05 -6.46 -29.56
CA SER A 150 -8.29 -6.52 -31.01
C SER A 150 -9.73 -6.20 -31.43
N ASP A 151 -10.69 -6.37 -30.52
CA ASP A 151 -12.10 -6.04 -30.70
C ASP A 151 -12.44 -4.58 -30.34
N GLY A 152 -11.44 -3.77 -29.98
CA GLY A 152 -11.61 -2.37 -29.60
C GLY A 152 -12.02 -2.14 -28.13
N THR A 153 -12.24 -3.19 -27.34
CA THR A 153 -12.57 -3.06 -25.91
C THR A 153 -11.35 -2.60 -25.09
N PRO A 154 -11.54 -1.87 -23.97
CA PRO A 154 -10.44 -1.55 -23.06
C PRO A 154 -9.72 -2.81 -22.57
N TYR A 155 -8.40 -2.81 -22.61
CA TYR A 155 -7.63 -3.89 -22.00
C TYR A 155 -7.87 -3.87 -20.49
N SER A 156 -8.29 -5.01 -19.93
CA SER A 156 -8.62 -5.16 -18.52
C SER A 156 -7.94 -6.37 -17.90
N GLU A 157 -7.63 -6.23 -16.61
CA GLU A 157 -7.21 -7.33 -15.74
C GLU A 157 -8.07 -7.31 -14.48
N THR A 158 -8.22 -8.45 -13.81
CA THR A 158 -8.85 -8.50 -12.48
C THR A 158 -7.75 -8.53 -11.43
N LEU A 159 -7.87 -7.68 -10.41
CA LEU A 159 -7.04 -7.75 -9.21
C LEU A 159 -7.88 -8.22 -8.02
N THR A 160 -7.29 -9.11 -7.22
CA THR A 160 -7.87 -9.62 -5.98
C THR A 160 -7.29 -8.92 -4.76
N LEU A 161 -8.02 -8.93 -3.65
CA LEU A 161 -7.52 -8.44 -2.36
C LEU A 161 -6.25 -9.17 -1.93
N LEU A 162 -6.18 -10.49 -2.15
CA LEU A 162 -5.00 -11.29 -1.85
C LEU A 162 -3.76 -10.84 -2.64
N GLU A 163 -3.93 -10.51 -3.92
CA GLU A 163 -2.82 -9.97 -4.74
C GLU A 163 -2.36 -8.61 -4.22
N LEU A 164 -3.28 -7.73 -3.82
CA LEU A 164 -2.94 -6.44 -3.21
C LEU A 164 -2.15 -6.63 -1.89
N ARG A 165 -2.63 -7.51 -1.00
CA ARG A 165 -1.94 -7.88 0.25
C ARG A 165 -0.53 -8.41 -0.02
N LYS A 166 -0.35 -9.28 -1.02
CA LYS A 166 0.96 -9.80 -1.42
C LYS A 166 1.91 -8.69 -1.91
N ILE A 167 1.42 -7.76 -2.73
CA ILE A 167 2.22 -6.62 -3.21
C ILE A 167 2.61 -5.70 -2.04
N ALA A 168 1.67 -5.41 -1.14
CA ALA A 168 1.94 -4.60 0.06
C ALA A 168 3.01 -5.26 0.93
N LEU A 169 2.90 -6.58 1.16
CA LEU A 169 3.87 -7.35 1.91
C LEU A 169 5.24 -7.33 1.25
N ASP A 170 5.34 -7.63 -0.05
CA ASP A 170 6.62 -7.64 -0.78
C ASP A 170 7.33 -6.29 -0.70
N LEU A 171 6.60 -5.17 -0.81
CA LEU A 171 7.16 -3.82 -0.60
C LEU A 171 7.67 -3.62 0.83
N MET A 172 6.94 -4.11 1.83
CA MET A 172 7.38 -3.99 3.23
C MET A 172 8.64 -4.82 3.50
N GLN A 173 8.74 -6.00 2.90
CA GLN A 173 9.93 -6.85 2.98
C GLN A 173 11.14 -6.16 2.36
N VAL A 174 10.95 -5.54 1.20
CA VAL A 174 11.99 -4.71 0.56
C VAL A 174 12.41 -3.59 1.49
N TYR A 175 11.47 -2.81 2.04
CA TYR A 175 11.78 -1.72 2.95
C TYR A 175 12.64 -2.17 4.13
N TYR A 176 12.25 -3.23 4.85
CA TYR A 176 13.02 -3.73 5.98
C TYR A 176 14.39 -4.25 5.59
N LEU A 177 14.50 -5.00 4.48
CA LEU A 177 15.77 -5.52 4.01
C LEU A 177 16.73 -4.38 3.63
N LEU A 178 16.25 -3.38 2.91
CA LEU A 178 17.04 -2.19 2.58
C LEU A 178 17.48 -1.44 3.86
N GLY A 179 16.59 -1.27 4.83
CA GLY A 179 16.91 -0.62 6.10
C GLY A 179 17.97 -1.37 6.92
N ILE A 180 17.87 -2.71 6.98
CA ILE A 180 18.88 -3.55 7.64
C ILE A 180 20.22 -3.43 6.91
N ILE A 181 20.24 -3.53 5.59
CA ILE A 181 21.47 -3.41 4.79
C ILE A 181 22.10 -2.02 5.00
N ALA A 182 21.31 -0.94 4.93
CA ALA A 182 21.79 0.42 5.18
C ALA A 182 22.47 0.52 6.55
N GLY A 183 21.83 0.02 7.61
CA GLY A 183 22.41 0.02 8.96
C GLY A 183 23.68 -0.83 9.08
N LEU A 184 23.73 -2.00 8.44
CA LEU A 184 24.91 -2.87 8.47
C LEU A 184 26.11 -2.28 7.72
N LEU A 185 25.86 -1.53 6.64
CA LEU A 185 26.89 -0.82 5.91
C LEU A 185 27.48 0.33 6.73
N GLU A 186 26.63 1.09 7.43
CA GLU A 186 27.04 2.25 8.23
C GLU A 186 27.74 1.88 9.56
N CYS A 187 27.32 0.80 10.23
CA CYS A 187 27.77 0.48 11.59
C CYS A 187 29.17 -0.16 11.68
N GLY A 188 29.82 -0.48 10.56
CA GLY A 188 31.20 -1.03 10.56
C GLY A 188 31.37 -2.32 11.37
N VAL A 189 30.31 -3.10 11.56
CA VAL A 189 30.34 -4.33 12.37
C VAL A 189 31.09 -5.47 11.64
N PRO A 190 31.62 -6.47 12.37
CA PRO A 190 32.22 -7.67 11.77
C PRO A 190 31.27 -8.39 10.82
N ASP A 191 31.81 -9.03 9.79
CA ASP A 191 31.01 -9.67 8.72
C ASP A 191 30.17 -10.83 9.25
N GLU A 192 30.62 -11.53 10.30
CA GLU A 192 29.84 -12.58 10.95
C GLU A 192 28.52 -12.05 11.54
N ILE A 193 28.55 -10.82 12.09
CA ILE A 193 27.36 -10.16 12.64
C ILE A 193 26.42 -9.73 11.52
N LYS A 194 26.96 -9.27 10.38
CA LYS A 194 26.17 -8.93 9.18
C LYS A 194 25.44 -10.16 8.66
N SER A 195 26.15 -11.26 8.40
CA SER A 195 25.55 -12.50 7.90
C SER A 195 24.54 -13.10 8.88
N ALA A 196 24.81 -13.06 10.20
CA ALA A 196 23.85 -13.54 11.21
C ALA A 196 22.56 -12.71 11.26
N SER A 197 22.67 -11.37 11.17
CA SER A 197 21.52 -10.46 11.16
C SER A 197 20.63 -10.68 9.93
N LEU A 198 21.27 -10.83 8.78
CA LEU A 198 20.63 -11.09 7.50
C LEU A 198 19.95 -12.48 7.47
N SER A 199 20.59 -13.52 8.00
CA SER A 199 19.97 -14.86 8.14
C SER A 199 18.76 -14.86 9.08
N LYS A 200 18.81 -14.08 10.17
CA LYS A 200 17.68 -13.93 11.10
C LYS A 200 16.48 -13.25 10.41
N PHE A 201 16.75 -12.26 9.55
CA PHE A 201 15.73 -11.62 8.75
C PHE A 201 15.05 -12.60 7.79
N ASP A 202 15.81 -13.44 7.09
CA ASP A 202 15.23 -14.42 6.14
C ASP A 202 14.25 -15.37 6.83
N LYS A 203 14.64 -15.89 8.00
CA LYS A 203 13.78 -16.79 8.81
C LYS A 203 12.48 -16.09 9.24
N LEU A 204 12.56 -14.81 9.58
CA LEU A 204 11.39 -14.03 9.97
C LEU A 204 10.47 -13.78 8.78
N ILE A 205 11.03 -13.45 7.61
CA ILE A 205 10.26 -13.25 6.39
C ILE A 205 9.54 -14.51 5.94
N GLU A 206 10.22 -15.67 5.99
CA GLU A 206 9.58 -16.94 5.66
C GLU A 206 8.41 -17.25 6.59
N LYS A 207 8.55 -16.99 7.89
CA LYS A 207 7.45 -17.14 8.85
C LYS A 207 6.28 -16.19 8.56
N VAL A 208 6.55 -14.94 8.21
CA VAL A 208 5.49 -13.96 7.87
C VAL A 208 4.76 -14.38 6.59
N ARG A 209 5.50 -14.85 5.58
CA ARG A 209 4.91 -15.34 4.32
C ARG A 209 4.01 -16.55 4.54
N SER A 210 4.45 -17.52 5.35
CA SER A 210 3.62 -18.69 5.64
C SER A 210 2.34 -18.29 6.38
N SER A 211 2.42 -17.38 7.36
CA SER A 211 1.23 -16.93 8.11
C SER A 211 0.22 -16.14 7.29
N ILE A 212 0.66 -15.31 6.34
CA ILE A 212 -0.26 -14.53 5.48
C ILE A 212 -0.96 -15.40 4.43
N LEU A 213 -0.36 -16.52 4.05
CA LEU A 213 -0.98 -17.50 3.15
C LEU A 213 -1.96 -18.44 3.89
N GLU A 214 -1.97 -18.45 5.22
CA GLU A 214 -2.73 -19.40 6.05
C GLU A 214 -3.97 -18.81 6.75
N TYR A 215 -4.18 -17.49 6.77
CA TYR A 215 -5.36 -16.92 7.44
C TYR A 215 -6.62 -16.91 6.55
N PRO A 216 -7.72 -17.59 6.92
CA PRO A 216 -9.05 -17.20 6.49
C PRO A 216 -9.37 -15.83 7.10
N GLU A 217 -10.13 -15.01 6.39
CA GLU A 217 -10.54 -13.71 6.89
C GLU A 217 -11.19 -13.85 8.26
N ALA A 218 -10.73 -13.08 9.24
CA ALA A 218 -11.33 -13.07 10.57
C ALA A 218 -12.81 -12.69 10.41
N GLU A 219 -13.70 -13.62 10.71
CA GLU A 219 -15.13 -13.35 10.83
C GLU A 219 -15.28 -12.15 11.77
N ALA A 220 -15.92 -11.09 11.27
CA ALA A 220 -16.14 -9.88 12.04
C ALA A 220 -16.91 -10.26 13.31
N GLU A 221 -16.22 -10.20 14.45
CA GLU A 221 -16.84 -10.40 15.75
C GLU A 221 -17.80 -9.22 15.97
N GLU A 222 -19.11 -9.45 15.73
CA GLU A 222 -20.15 -8.48 16.04
C GLU A 222 -20.08 -8.20 17.55
N LEU A 223 -19.56 -7.03 17.91
CA LEU A 223 -19.56 -6.57 19.29
C LEU A 223 -21.01 -6.49 19.78
N PRO A 224 -21.33 -7.09 20.95
CA PRO A 224 -22.67 -7.01 21.49
C PRO A 224 -22.99 -5.54 21.79
N LEU A 225 -24.11 -5.07 21.23
CA LEU A 225 -24.66 -3.75 21.51
C LEU A 225 -25.01 -3.67 23.01
N SER A 226 -24.32 -2.79 23.75
CA SER A 226 -24.65 -2.40 25.12
C SER A 226 -25.73 -1.32 25.14
#